data_AF-X1G3K7-F1
#
_entry.id   AF-X1G3K7-F1
#
_cell.length_a   1.000
_cell.length_b   1.000
_cell.length_c   1.000
_cell.angle_alpha   90.00
_cell.angle_beta   90.00
_cell.angle_gamma   90.00
#
_symmetry.space_group_name_H-M   'P 1'
#
loop_
_entity.id
_entity.type
_entity.pdbx_description
1 polymer ?
#
loop_
_entity_poly.entity_id
_entity_poly.type
_entity_poly.pdbx_seq_one_letter_code
_entity_poly.pdbx_strand_id
1 'polypeptide(L)'
;EHLKSLKLLYLGKNNLTTLPESIGSLSSLKRLNLRNNKLSKLPNAIGNLSSLSSLFLKGNNLTYVPDSIGNLINLKYLGLASNKLPLLPETIGSLKSLESLNISSNYLTELPDSMGHLKSLLRLELSSNELNQLPDMDNLSSIKILKFDRNNLKFLHNSISNLTTLESLKVDRNELKELPDSIGQLKSLKELDLYDNKLTKLPESIGNLSSLEVLDLSKNLLSLLPESIGLLSSLRELDISTNKLTNLVATIGKLPIALGNLLNLLFLKFNLFKELREPIDSGRAVKLFFPKYNSFKDLRCSIESGSSSILFWLRSKDSRFFNDPIVSGISFNELSLMSNNVREDNELIVSGKIVNRFDSKCNSFSETRE
;
A
#
# COMPACT_ATOMS: atom_id res chain seq x y z
N GLU A 1 26.41 23.53 30.60
CA GLU A 1 27.57 24.39 30.26
C GLU A 1 28.90 23.66 30.15
N HIS A 2 29.22 22.70 31.03
CA HIS A 2 30.53 22.01 31.01
C HIS A 2 30.68 20.87 29.99
N LEU A 3 29.58 20.42 29.37
CA LEU A 3 29.57 19.28 28.44
C LEU A 3 29.63 19.69 26.96
N LYS A 4 30.36 20.76 26.62
CA LYS A 4 30.39 21.32 25.24
C LYS A 4 30.88 20.35 24.17
N SER A 5 31.66 19.34 24.55
CA SER A 5 32.17 18.29 23.65
C SER A 5 31.21 17.12 23.46
N LEU A 6 30.07 17.11 24.17
CA LEU A 6 29.10 16.02 24.09
C LEU A 6 28.48 15.97 22.68
N LYS A 7 28.60 14.82 22.02
CA LYS A 7 28.09 14.60 20.65
C LYS A 7 26.78 13.84 20.62
N LEU A 8 26.54 12.97 21.61
CA LEU A 8 25.39 12.09 21.66
C LEU A 8 24.76 12.17 23.05
N LEU A 9 23.46 12.43 23.11
CA LEU A 9 22.71 12.46 24.37
C LEU A 9 21.47 11.59 24.23
N TYR A 10 21.42 10.52 25.02
CA TYR A 10 20.32 9.55 25.04
C TYR A 10 19.58 9.62 26.37
N LEU A 11 18.37 10.18 26.33
CA LEU A 11 17.48 10.38 27.46
C LEU A 11 16.10 9.74 27.22
N GLY A 12 16.00 8.82 26.26
CA GLY A 12 14.73 8.16 25.95
C GLY A 12 14.26 7.20 27.04
N LYS A 13 12.94 6.94 27.10
CA LYS A 13 12.28 6.09 28.11
C LYS A 13 12.50 6.58 29.55
N ASN A 14 12.40 7.88 29.76
CA ASN A 14 12.45 8.51 31.08
C ASN A 14 11.11 9.21 31.39
N ASN A 15 11.06 9.94 32.52
CA ASN A 15 9.90 10.72 32.95
C ASN A 15 10.12 12.23 32.80
N LEU A 16 10.96 12.67 31.85
CA LEU A 16 11.25 14.09 31.66
C LEU A 16 9.98 14.83 31.23
N THR A 17 9.62 15.88 31.95
CA THR A 17 8.46 16.74 31.66
C THR A 17 8.86 18.02 30.92
N THR A 18 10.11 18.45 31.07
CA THR A 18 10.69 19.62 30.41
C THR A 18 12.15 19.39 30.05
N LEU A 19 12.70 20.28 29.22
CA LEU A 19 14.13 20.45 29.03
C LEU A 19 14.53 21.86 29.47
N PRO A 20 15.70 22.02 30.11
CA PRO A 20 16.19 23.35 30.46
C PRO A 20 16.68 24.10 29.23
N GLU A 21 16.60 25.43 29.23
CA GLU A 21 17.17 26.29 28.17
C GLU A 21 18.68 26.05 27.99
N SER A 22 19.38 25.63 29.05
CA SER A 22 20.81 25.30 28.99
C SER A 22 21.16 24.14 28.05
N ILE A 23 20.17 23.38 27.55
CA ILE A 23 20.38 22.37 26.49
C ILE A 23 21.04 22.99 25.26
N GLY A 24 20.69 24.23 24.90
CA GLY A 24 21.26 24.92 23.74
C GLY A 24 22.76 25.23 23.85
N SER A 25 23.37 25.07 25.04
CA SER A 25 24.82 25.20 25.22
C SER A 25 25.61 24.02 24.65
N LEU A 26 24.94 22.92 24.28
CA LEU A 26 25.57 21.70 23.74
C LEU A 26 25.82 21.82 22.23
N SER A 27 26.58 22.83 21.80
CA SER A 27 26.77 23.17 20.38
C SER A 27 27.41 22.06 19.53
N SER A 28 28.16 21.12 20.13
CA SER A 28 28.73 19.96 19.45
C SER A 28 27.78 18.76 19.33
N LEU A 29 26.57 18.86 19.87
CA LEU A 29 25.63 17.75 19.91
C LEU A 29 25.14 17.41 18.51
N LYS A 30 25.39 16.18 18.09
CA LYS A 30 24.99 15.64 16.79
C LYS A 30 23.71 14.83 16.86
N ARG A 31 23.43 14.19 17.99
CA ARG A 31 22.24 13.38 18.21
C ARG A 31 21.64 13.61 19.58
N LEU A 32 20.36 13.93 19.60
CA LEU A 32 19.55 14.06 20.79
C LEU A 32 18.36 13.09 20.71
N ASN A 33 18.33 12.12 21.62
CA ASN A 33 17.25 11.15 21.73
C ASN A 33 16.47 11.37 23.02
N LEU A 34 15.22 11.77 22.88
CA LEU A 34 14.26 12.11 23.93
C LEU A 34 12.97 11.28 23.80
N ARG A 35 13.00 10.18 23.05
CA ARG A 35 11.81 9.36 22.77
C ARG A 35 11.19 8.83 24.06
N ASN A 36 9.87 8.69 24.12
CA ASN A 36 9.14 8.11 25.24
C ASN A 36 9.45 8.83 26.56
N ASN A 37 9.12 10.11 26.61
CA ASN A 37 9.16 10.97 27.80
C ASN A 37 7.78 11.62 27.98
N LYS A 38 7.68 12.64 28.85
CA LYS A 38 6.45 13.39 29.11
C LYS A 38 6.59 14.87 28.73
N LEU A 39 7.49 15.19 27.78
CA LEU A 39 7.77 16.58 27.38
C LEU A 39 6.51 17.21 26.81
N SER A 40 6.07 18.33 27.38
CA SER A 40 4.93 19.11 26.86
C SER A 40 5.36 20.20 25.88
N LYS A 41 6.63 20.63 25.95
CA LYS A 41 7.22 21.65 25.08
C LYS A 41 8.72 21.43 24.90
N LEU A 42 9.27 22.06 23.86
CA LEU A 42 10.70 22.25 23.69
C LEU A 42 11.09 23.69 24.04
N PRO A 43 12.25 23.92 24.68
CA PRO A 43 12.80 25.25 24.86
C PRO A 43 13.23 25.86 23.53
N ASN A 44 13.19 27.19 23.42
CA ASN A 44 13.64 27.88 22.20
C ASN A 44 15.14 27.69 21.95
N ALA A 45 15.92 27.45 23.00
CA ALA A 45 17.33 27.10 22.87
C ALA A 45 17.60 25.80 22.10
N ILE A 46 16.58 24.98 21.76
CA ILE A 46 16.78 23.83 20.87
C ILE A 46 17.39 24.23 19.53
N GLY A 47 17.03 25.42 19.01
CA GLY A 47 17.57 25.96 17.75
C GLY A 47 19.06 26.33 17.81
N ASN A 48 19.66 26.38 19.00
CA ASN A 48 21.08 26.68 19.17
C ASN A 48 21.99 25.46 18.95
N LEU A 49 21.40 24.26 18.79
CA LEU A 49 22.13 23.02 18.55
C LEU A 49 22.58 22.91 17.09
N SER A 50 23.43 23.84 16.63
CA SER A 50 23.81 24.00 15.22
C SER A 50 24.47 22.77 14.58
N SER A 51 25.10 21.89 15.38
CA SER A 51 25.68 20.62 14.89
C SER A 51 24.69 19.45 14.83
N LEU A 52 23.43 19.66 15.24
CA LEU A 52 22.47 18.57 15.41
C LEU A 52 22.05 18.01 14.06
N SER A 53 22.26 16.71 13.91
CA SER A 53 21.92 15.94 12.71
C SER A 53 20.70 15.04 12.93
N SER A 54 20.38 14.72 14.19
CA SER A 54 19.32 13.79 14.55
C SER A 54 18.60 14.22 15.82
N LEU A 55 17.30 14.47 15.73
CA LEU A 55 16.44 14.81 16.85
C LEU A 55 15.27 13.82 16.92
N PHE A 56 15.17 13.11 18.03
CA PHE A 56 14.14 12.09 18.22
C PHE A 56 13.27 12.39 19.44
N LEU A 57 12.00 12.69 19.19
CA LEU A 57 11.00 13.15 20.16
C LEU A 57 9.74 12.27 20.17
N LYS A 58 9.78 11.12 19.50
CA LYS A 58 8.63 10.20 19.43
C LYS A 58 8.09 9.87 20.83
N GLY A 59 6.77 9.87 21.01
CA GLY A 59 6.15 9.44 22.27
C GLY A 59 6.37 10.47 23.38
N ASN A 60 5.96 11.70 23.14
CA ASN A 60 5.94 12.79 24.12
C ASN A 60 4.55 13.44 24.12
N ASN A 61 4.39 14.55 24.85
CA ASN A 61 3.14 15.31 24.94
C ASN A 61 3.26 16.68 24.27
N LEU A 62 4.12 16.83 23.26
CA LEU A 62 4.36 18.12 22.61
C LEU A 62 3.08 18.64 21.95
N THR A 63 2.70 19.87 22.28
CA THR A 63 1.55 20.56 21.66
C THR A 63 1.96 21.55 20.57
N TYR A 64 3.26 21.88 20.48
CA TYR A 64 3.83 22.67 19.39
C TYR A 64 5.31 22.35 19.23
N VAL A 65 5.87 22.74 18.08
CA VAL A 65 7.31 22.79 17.83
C VAL A 65 7.69 24.28 17.73
N PRO A 66 8.72 24.77 18.47
CA PRO A 66 9.10 26.17 18.42
C PRO A 66 9.71 26.55 17.08
N ASP A 67 9.55 27.81 16.65
CA ASP A 67 10.09 28.33 15.38
C ASP A 67 11.61 28.19 15.26
N SER A 68 12.30 28.20 16.41
CA SER A 68 13.74 27.95 16.50
C SER A 68 14.18 26.61 15.91
N ILE A 69 13.26 25.64 15.68
CA ILE A 69 13.57 24.40 14.98
C ILE A 69 14.17 24.66 13.60
N GLY A 70 13.73 25.70 12.89
CA GLY A 70 14.23 26.06 11.56
C GLY A 70 15.72 26.42 11.53
N ASN A 71 16.32 26.74 12.69
CA ASN A 71 17.75 27.05 12.80
C ASN A 71 18.64 25.79 12.68
N LEU A 72 18.06 24.59 12.77
CA LEU A 72 18.80 23.32 12.72
C LEU A 72 19.13 22.92 11.28
N ILE A 73 19.84 23.77 10.54
CA ILE A 73 20.13 23.60 9.10
C ILE A 73 20.88 22.31 8.74
N ASN A 74 21.54 21.66 9.70
CA ASN A 74 22.27 20.40 9.55
C ASN A 74 21.42 19.16 9.90
N LEU A 75 20.16 19.34 10.31
CA LEU A 75 19.29 18.27 10.74
C LEU A 75 18.90 17.38 9.56
N LYS A 76 19.19 16.09 9.68
CA LYS A 76 18.87 15.06 8.67
C LYS A 76 17.67 14.22 9.07
N TYR A 77 17.49 13.98 10.37
CA TYR A 77 16.44 13.12 10.89
C TYR A 77 15.66 13.82 12.00
N LEU A 78 14.36 14.02 11.78
CA LEU A 78 13.44 14.58 12.76
C LEU A 78 12.27 13.62 13.00
N GLY A 79 12.18 13.08 14.22
CA GLY A 79 11.10 12.19 14.63
C GLY A 79 10.21 12.83 15.69
N LEU A 80 9.01 13.22 15.30
CA LEU A 80 7.95 13.85 16.12
C LEU A 80 6.72 12.95 16.32
N ALA A 81 6.79 11.68 15.88
CA ALA A 81 5.66 10.76 15.93
C ALA A 81 5.04 10.61 17.33
N SER A 82 3.75 10.33 17.44
CA SER A 82 3.09 10.09 18.73
C SER A 82 3.26 11.26 19.70
N ASN A 83 2.81 12.44 19.30
CA ASN A 83 2.74 13.65 20.11
C ASN A 83 1.31 14.22 20.05
N LYS A 84 1.11 15.50 20.39
CA LYS A 84 -0.17 16.18 20.37
C LYS A 84 -0.14 17.43 19.49
N LEU A 85 0.60 17.38 18.38
CA LEU A 85 0.82 18.54 17.51
C LEU A 85 -0.42 18.78 16.64
N PRO A 86 -1.04 19.97 16.70
CA PRO A 86 -2.11 20.36 15.79
C PRO A 86 -1.56 20.95 14.47
N LEU A 87 -0.35 21.53 14.52
CA LEU A 87 0.30 22.24 13.41
C LEU A 87 1.83 22.06 13.49
N LEU A 88 2.51 22.36 12.39
CA LEU A 88 3.95 22.59 12.34
C LEU A 88 4.23 24.09 12.10
N PRO A 89 5.35 24.63 12.58
CA PRO A 89 5.74 25.99 12.25
C PRO A 89 6.22 26.10 10.79
N GLU A 90 5.99 27.25 10.14
CA GLU A 90 6.50 27.55 8.79
C GLU A 90 8.03 27.47 8.68
N THR A 91 8.72 27.63 9.79
CA THR A 91 10.18 27.51 9.84
C THR A 91 10.68 26.09 9.54
N ILE A 92 9.81 25.07 9.54
CA ILE A 92 10.16 23.69 9.21
C ILE A 92 10.78 23.59 7.80
N GLY A 93 10.32 24.40 6.84
CA GLY A 93 10.88 24.45 5.48
C GLY A 93 12.33 24.96 5.41
N SER A 94 12.87 25.50 6.50
CA SER A 94 14.28 25.92 6.57
C SER A 94 15.26 24.76 6.74
N LEU A 95 14.76 23.56 7.06
CA LEU A 95 15.56 22.35 7.28
C LEU A 95 16.04 21.72 5.96
N LYS A 96 16.86 22.44 5.18
CA LYS A 96 17.26 22.06 3.82
C LYS A 96 18.03 20.74 3.73
N SER A 97 18.65 20.29 4.82
CA SER A 97 19.38 19.01 4.91
C SER A 97 18.50 17.84 5.37
N LEU A 98 17.21 18.06 5.60
CA LEU A 98 16.33 17.04 6.18
C LEU A 98 16.08 15.93 5.17
N GLU A 99 16.45 14.70 5.54
CA GLU A 99 16.31 13.49 4.72
C GLU A 99 15.09 12.68 5.17
N SER A 100 14.74 12.72 6.46
CA SER A 100 13.55 12.03 6.97
C SER A 100 12.82 12.83 8.04
N LEU A 101 11.52 12.97 7.82
CA LEU A 101 10.57 13.58 8.73
C LEU A 101 9.46 12.59 9.04
N ASN A 102 9.31 12.23 10.32
CA ASN A 102 8.18 11.44 10.79
C ASN A 102 7.39 12.21 11.84
N ILE A 103 6.14 12.54 11.52
CA ILE A 103 5.17 13.24 12.38
C ILE A 103 3.86 12.43 12.48
N SER A 104 3.96 11.11 12.30
CA SER A 104 2.79 10.22 12.37
C SER A 104 2.15 10.21 13.77
N SER A 105 0.86 9.92 13.87
CA SER A 105 0.14 9.87 15.14
C SER A 105 0.20 11.20 15.90
N ASN A 106 -0.29 12.26 15.27
CA ASN A 106 -0.51 13.59 15.86
C ASN A 106 -1.95 14.03 15.52
N TYR A 107 -2.25 15.32 15.69
CA TYR A 107 -3.56 15.90 15.38
C TYR A 107 -3.43 16.95 14.26
N LEU A 108 -2.50 16.75 13.31
CA LEU A 108 -2.27 17.72 12.24
C LEU A 108 -3.51 17.83 11.33
N THR A 109 -4.06 19.03 11.21
CA THR A 109 -5.18 19.32 10.29
C THR A 109 -4.70 19.84 8.94
N GLU A 110 -3.51 20.44 8.91
CA GLU A 110 -2.83 20.97 7.74
C GLU A 110 -1.30 20.86 7.89
N LEU A 111 -0.60 21.13 6.79
CA LEU A 111 0.85 21.26 6.77
C LEU A 111 1.21 22.66 6.24
N PRO A 112 2.31 23.25 6.71
CA PRO A 112 2.75 24.57 6.25
C PRO A 112 3.19 24.51 4.77
N ASP A 113 2.96 25.60 4.03
CA ASP A 113 3.30 25.70 2.60
C ASP A 113 4.81 25.53 2.36
N SER A 114 5.61 25.96 3.34
CA SER A 114 7.06 25.79 3.34
C SER A 114 7.55 24.34 3.32
N MET A 115 6.67 23.34 3.52
CA MET A 115 7.02 21.92 3.36
C MET A 115 7.62 21.60 1.98
N GLY A 116 7.17 22.28 0.93
CA GLY A 116 7.73 22.13 -0.42
C GLY A 116 9.22 22.49 -0.51
N HIS A 117 9.76 23.27 0.43
CA HIS A 117 11.18 23.67 0.42
C HIS A 117 12.16 22.57 0.85
N LEU A 118 11.67 21.43 1.36
CA LEU A 118 12.49 20.31 1.85
C LEU A 118 13.05 19.44 0.71
N LYS A 119 13.88 20.02 -0.17
CA LYS A 119 14.38 19.38 -1.40
C LYS A 119 15.20 18.10 -1.19
N SER A 120 15.81 17.93 -0.01
CA SER A 120 16.60 16.75 0.35
C SER A 120 15.76 15.62 0.97
N LEU A 121 14.45 15.82 1.15
CA LEU A 121 13.60 14.89 1.88
C LEU A 121 13.42 13.61 1.07
N LEU A 122 13.81 12.48 1.66
CA LEU A 122 13.69 11.14 1.08
C LEU A 122 12.47 10.40 1.63
N ARG A 123 12.09 10.69 2.87
CA ARG A 123 10.99 10.01 3.57
C ARG A 123 10.15 11.00 4.38
N LEU A 124 8.85 11.03 4.09
CA LEU A 124 7.86 11.80 4.82
C LEU A 124 6.76 10.87 5.34
N GLU A 125 6.59 10.82 6.66
CA GLU A 125 5.59 9.98 7.34
C GLU A 125 4.63 10.83 8.17
N LEU A 126 3.39 10.93 7.69
CA LEU A 126 2.28 11.74 8.21
C LEU A 126 1.08 10.87 8.62
N SER A 127 1.28 9.55 8.70
CA SER A 127 0.25 8.57 8.98
C SER A 127 -0.51 8.87 10.28
N SER A 128 -1.82 8.61 10.34
CA SER A 128 -2.64 8.83 11.54
C SER A 128 -2.60 10.28 12.02
N ASN A 129 -3.12 11.19 11.19
CA ASN A 129 -3.36 12.60 11.52
C ASN A 129 -4.80 12.96 11.07
N GLU A 130 -5.14 14.25 11.01
CA GLU A 130 -6.47 14.75 10.66
C GLU A 130 -6.43 15.58 9.36
N LEU A 131 -5.46 15.31 8.48
CA LEU A 131 -5.23 16.08 7.26
C LEU A 131 -6.40 15.94 6.29
N ASN A 132 -6.96 17.06 5.86
CA ASN A 132 -8.03 17.10 4.85
C ASN A 132 -7.51 17.32 3.42
N GLN A 133 -6.32 17.91 3.31
CA GLN A 133 -5.60 18.14 2.07
C GLN A 133 -4.08 18.11 2.32
N LEU A 134 -3.30 18.01 1.26
CA LEU A 134 -1.85 18.20 1.29
C LEU A 134 -1.51 19.56 0.68
N PRO A 135 -0.49 20.27 1.19
CA PRO A 135 -0.01 21.50 0.56
C PRO A 135 0.66 21.16 -0.77
N ASP A 136 1.05 22.20 -1.50
CA ASP A 136 1.83 21.98 -2.71
C ASP A 136 3.19 21.33 -2.39
N MET A 137 3.49 20.22 -3.05
CA MET A 137 4.70 19.42 -2.86
C MET A 137 5.58 19.39 -4.11
N ASP A 138 5.34 20.28 -5.07
CA ASP A 138 6.03 20.37 -6.37
C ASP A 138 7.56 20.29 -6.30
N ASN A 139 8.14 20.74 -5.20
CA ASN A 139 9.59 20.85 -5.01
C ASN A 139 10.23 19.69 -4.24
N LEU A 140 9.46 18.65 -3.83
CA LEU A 140 9.97 17.46 -3.15
C LEU A 140 10.60 16.45 -4.13
N SER A 141 11.55 16.90 -4.96
CA SER A 141 12.09 16.12 -6.07
C SER A 141 12.89 14.87 -5.68
N SER A 142 13.32 14.75 -4.41
CA SER A 142 14.10 13.61 -3.91
C SER A 142 13.26 12.57 -3.15
N ILE A 143 11.95 12.81 -2.98
CA ILE A 143 11.12 11.98 -2.10
C ILE A 143 10.95 10.56 -2.67
N LYS A 144 11.26 9.56 -1.85
CA LYS A 144 11.12 8.14 -2.21
C LYS A 144 9.94 7.48 -1.52
N ILE A 145 9.64 7.92 -0.31
CA ILE A 145 8.62 7.30 0.53
C ILE A 145 7.73 8.40 1.09
N LEU A 146 6.46 8.32 0.74
CA LEU A 146 5.44 9.25 1.18
C LEU A 146 4.28 8.47 1.79
N LYS A 147 4.08 8.66 3.10
CA LYS A 147 3.02 8.00 3.85
C LYS A 147 2.12 9.02 4.50
N PHE A 148 0.84 8.97 4.20
CA PHE A 148 -0.19 9.77 4.84
C PHE A 148 -1.48 8.95 5.00
N ASP A 149 -1.33 7.65 5.23
CA ASP A 149 -2.42 6.75 5.57
C ASP A 149 -3.15 7.19 6.86
N ARG A 150 -4.42 6.82 7.00
CA ARG A 150 -5.26 7.18 8.17
C ARG A 150 -5.33 8.70 8.36
N ASN A 151 -5.81 9.40 7.35
CA ASN A 151 -6.14 10.82 7.36
C ASN A 151 -7.55 11.02 6.78
N ASN A 152 -7.94 12.27 6.51
CA ASN A 152 -9.25 12.65 6.00
C ASN A 152 -9.18 13.18 4.55
N LEU A 153 -8.19 12.75 3.77
CA LEU A 153 -7.97 13.28 2.42
C LEU A 153 -9.08 12.86 1.47
N LYS A 154 -9.66 13.84 0.76
CA LYS A 154 -10.75 13.60 -0.21
C LYS A 154 -10.29 13.46 -1.65
N PHE A 155 -9.12 14.00 -1.97
CA PHE A 155 -8.52 13.97 -3.29
C PHE A 155 -6.99 14.08 -3.19
N LEU A 156 -6.30 13.71 -4.27
CA LEU A 156 -4.88 14.00 -4.48
C LEU A 156 -4.75 15.05 -5.58
N HIS A 157 -3.94 16.08 -5.33
CA HIS A 157 -3.66 17.11 -6.34
C HIS A 157 -2.83 16.56 -7.50
N ASN A 158 -2.97 17.18 -8.68
CA ASN A 158 -2.20 16.80 -9.86
C ASN A 158 -0.67 16.92 -9.65
N SER A 159 -0.24 17.82 -8.75
CA SER A 159 1.17 18.02 -8.34
C SER A 159 1.86 16.76 -7.82
N ILE A 160 1.11 15.73 -7.42
CA ILE A 160 1.69 14.43 -7.05
C ILE A 160 2.61 13.88 -8.16
N SER A 161 2.33 14.21 -9.43
CA SER A 161 3.14 13.77 -10.57
C SER A 161 4.56 14.33 -10.60
N ASN A 162 4.81 15.43 -9.88
CA ASN A 162 6.15 16.02 -9.77
C ASN A 162 7.09 15.16 -8.91
N LEU A 163 6.55 14.24 -8.10
CA LEU A 163 7.30 13.33 -7.24
C LEU A 163 7.87 12.13 -8.02
N THR A 164 8.58 12.39 -9.12
CA THR A 164 9.03 11.37 -10.09
C THR A 164 10.00 10.32 -9.51
N THR A 165 10.63 10.61 -8.38
CA THR A 165 11.51 9.69 -7.64
C THR A 165 10.78 8.81 -6.62
N LEU A 166 9.46 9.00 -6.45
CA LEU A 166 8.65 8.29 -5.47
C LEU A 166 8.58 6.80 -5.77
N GLU A 167 8.95 5.99 -4.79
CA GLU A 167 8.99 4.52 -4.87
C GLU A 167 7.84 3.87 -4.08
N SER A 168 7.39 4.49 -2.99
CA SER A 168 6.28 3.97 -2.16
C SER A 168 5.34 5.11 -1.74
N LEU A 169 4.06 4.95 -2.10
CA LEU A 169 2.99 5.87 -1.78
C LEU A 169 1.91 5.14 -0.96
N LYS A 170 1.79 5.49 0.33
CA LYS A 170 0.79 4.94 1.25
C LYS A 170 -0.28 5.96 1.57
N VAL A 171 -1.48 5.71 1.05
CA VAL A 171 -2.64 6.62 1.16
C VAL A 171 -3.89 5.88 1.66
N ASP A 172 -3.71 4.71 2.27
CA ASP A 172 -4.79 3.88 2.77
C ASP A 172 -5.57 4.58 3.90
N ARG A 173 -6.83 4.17 4.08
CA ARG A 173 -7.73 4.69 5.12
C ARG A 173 -7.88 6.21 5.04
N ASN A 174 -8.25 6.70 3.86
CA ASN A 174 -8.61 8.08 3.58
C ASN A 174 -10.04 8.14 2.96
N GLU A 175 -10.42 9.28 2.41
CA GLU A 175 -11.74 9.51 1.77
C GLU A 175 -11.64 9.71 0.25
N LEU A 176 -10.56 9.23 -0.39
CA LEU A 176 -10.29 9.48 -1.80
C LEU A 176 -11.40 8.90 -2.69
N LYS A 177 -12.02 9.74 -3.53
CA LYS A 177 -13.06 9.32 -4.49
C LYS A 177 -12.53 8.96 -5.87
N GLU A 178 -11.42 9.56 -6.25
CA GLU A 178 -10.71 9.33 -7.50
C GLU A 178 -9.22 9.61 -7.33
N LEU A 179 -8.43 9.11 -8.29
CA LEU A 179 -7.03 9.48 -8.46
C LEU A 179 -6.91 10.48 -9.61
N PRO A 180 -5.97 11.44 -9.53
CA PRO A 180 -5.66 12.31 -10.66
C PRO A 180 -5.08 11.50 -11.82
N ASP A 181 -5.42 11.86 -13.06
CA ASP A 181 -4.82 11.26 -14.26
C ASP A 181 -3.29 11.38 -14.27
N SER A 182 -2.74 12.40 -13.61
CA SER A 182 -1.29 12.61 -13.52
C SER A 182 -0.56 11.52 -12.72
N ILE A 183 -1.26 10.65 -11.98
CA ILE A 183 -0.65 9.55 -11.21
C ILE A 183 0.24 8.66 -12.09
N GLY A 184 -0.12 8.44 -13.35
CA GLY A 184 0.64 7.62 -14.30
C GLY A 184 2.03 8.15 -14.69
N GLN A 185 2.39 9.35 -14.23
CA GLN A 185 3.73 9.93 -14.40
C GLN A 185 4.74 9.41 -13.36
N LEU A 186 4.28 8.75 -12.30
CA LEU A 186 5.13 8.21 -11.22
C LEU A 186 5.84 6.90 -11.65
N LYS A 187 6.72 6.98 -12.65
CA LYS A 187 7.38 5.81 -13.26
C LYS A 187 8.25 5.00 -12.31
N SER A 188 8.73 5.60 -11.23
CA SER A 188 9.56 4.94 -10.20
C SER A 188 8.74 4.23 -9.13
N LEU A 189 7.41 4.39 -9.13
CA LEU A 189 6.55 3.88 -8.08
C LEU A 189 6.49 2.35 -8.13
N LYS A 190 6.85 1.71 -7.02
CA LYS A 190 6.85 0.26 -6.83
C LYS A 190 5.69 -0.21 -5.97
N GLU A 191 5.25 0.64 -5.05
CA GLU A 191 4.19 0.32 -4.11
C GLU A 191 3.17 1.45 -4.05
N LEU A 192 1.91 1.13 -4.32
CA LEU A 192 0.76 2.02 -4.21
C LEU A 192 -0.31 1.36 -3.35
N ASP A 193 -0.57 1.94 -2.19
CA ASP A 193 -1.54 1.43 -1.23
C ASP A 193 -2.71 2.40 -1.08
N LEU A 194 -3.86 1.98 -1.58
CA LEU A 194 -5.13 2.71 -1.63
C LEU A 194 -6.21 1.99 -0.82
N TYR A 195 -5.83 1.02 0.03
CA TYR A 195 -6.77 0.27 0.87
C TYR A 195 -7.74 1.20 1.61
N ASP A 196 -9.01 0.82 1.72
CA ASP A 196 -10.01 1.52 2.55
C ASP A 196 -10.18 3.02 2.18
N ASN A 197 -10.47 3.28 0.91
CA ASN A 197 -10.83 4.59 0.38
C ASN A 197 -12.27 4.59 -0.16
N LYS A 198 -12.64 5.59 -0.98
CA LYS A 198 -13.96 5.71 -1.62
C LYS A 198 -13.85 5.70 -3.15
N LEU A 199 -12.80 5.11 -3.71
CA LEU A 199 -12.52 5.14 -5.15
C LEU A 199 -13.65 4.47 -5.92
N THR A 200 -14.23 5.16 -6.90
CA THR A 200 -15.28 4.61 -7.77
C THR A 200 -14.76 4.15 -9.13
N LYS A 201 -13.64 4.74 -9.58
CA LYS A 201 -12.92 4.42 -10.82
C LYS A 201 -11.42 4.60 -10.63
N LEU A 202 -10.64 4.04 -11.54
CA LEU A 202 -9.22 4.36 -11.72
C LEU A 202 -9.03 5.07 -13.06
N PRO A 203 -8.06 6.00 -13.17
CA PRO A 203 -7.71 6.60 -14.44
C PRO A 203 -7.00 5.59 -15.36
N GLU A 204 -7.14 5.74 -16.68
CA GLU A 204 -6.40 4.91 -17.66
C GLU A 204 -4.88 5.11 -17.57
N SER A 205 -4.44 6.23 -17.00
CA SER A 205 -3.03 6.45 -16.72
C SER A 205 -2.46 5.51 -15.65
N ILE A 206 -3.27 4.74 -14.92
CA ILE A 206 -2.73 3.78 -13.94
C ILE A 206 -1.81 2.75 -14.61
N GLY A 207 -2.12 2.31 -15.83
CA GLY A 207 -1.29 1.37 -16.59
C GLY A 207 0.10 1.89 -16.96
N ASN A 208 0.32 3.20 -16.83
CA ASN A 208 1.60 3.83 -17.10
C ASN A 208 2.62 3.65 -15.97
N LEU A 209 2.24 3.08 -14.82
CA LEU A 209 3.11 2.80 -13.68
C LEU A 209 3.96 1.53 -13.92
N SER A 210 4.89 1.61 -14.87
CA SER A 210 5.66 0.44 -15.36
C SER A 210 6.49 -0.29 -14.31
N SER A 211 6.88 0.40 -13.22
CA SER A 211 7.67 -0.19 -12.12
C SER A 211 6.83 -0.70 -10.96
N LEU A 212 5.49 -0.60 -11.04
CA LEU A 212 4.61 -0.95 -9.93
C LEU A 212 4.62 -2.45 -9.69
N GLU A 213 4.96 -2.85 -8.46
CA GLU A 213 5.06 -4.24 -8.03
C GLU A 213 3.89 -4.62 -7.12
N VAL A 214 3.42 -3.69 -6.28
CA VAL A 214 2.34 -3.91 -5.31
C VAL A 214 1.28 -2.83 -5.47
N LEU A 215 0.05 -3.25 -5.71
CA LEU A 215 -1.13 -2.40 -5.81
C LEU A 215 -2.25 -2.93 -4.92
N ASP A 216 -2.52 -2.22 -3.82
CA ASP A 216 -3.66 -2.51 -2.95
C ASP A 216 -4.78 -1.50 -3.22
N LEU A 217 -5.89 -1.98 -3.77
CA LEU A 217 -7.13 -1.24 -4.05
C LEU A 217 -8.29 -1.76 -3.21
N SER A 218 -8.02 -2.58 -2.21
CA SER A 218 -9.06 -3.29 -1.50
C SER A 218 -9.91 -2.34 -0.64
N LYS A 219 -11.16 -2.75 -0.38
CA LYS A 219 -12.12 -1.96 0.40
C LYS A 219 -12.38 -0.56 -0.21
N ASN A 220 -12.63 -0.53 -1.50
CA ASN A 220 -13.05 0.67 -2.25
C ASN A 220 -14.46 0.48 -2.84
N LEU A 221 -14.87 1.36 -3.76
CA LEU A 221 -16.18 1.34 -4.42
C LEU A 221 -16.05 1.09 -5.93
N LEU A 222 -14.95 0.50 -6.39
CA LEU A 222 -14.66 0.28 -7.81
C LEU A 222 -15.70 -0.67 -8.41
N SER A 223 -16.32 -0.27 -9.52
CA SER A 223 -17.25 -1.10 -10.30
C SER A 223 -16.59 -1.77 -11.49
N LEU A 224 -15.51 -1.18 -12.00
CA LEU A 224 -14.76 -1.60 -13.18
C LEU A 224 -13.27 -1.32 -12.95
N LEU A 225 -12.40 -2.04 -13.66
CA LEU A 225 -10.97 -1.71 -13.79
C LEU A 225 -10.71 -1.21 -15.21
N PRO A 226 -9.84 -0.21 -15.41
CA PRO A 226 -9.46 0.26 -16.74
C PRO A 226 -8.69 -0.82 -17.51
N GLU A 227 -8.76 -0.81 -18.85
CA GLU A 227 -8.03 -1.80 -19.67
C GLU A 227 -6.51 -1.64 -19.54
N SER A 228 -6.04 -0.42 -19.33
CA SER A 228 -4.64 -0.12 -19.07
C SER A 228 -4.06 -0.84 -17.84
N ILE A 229 -4.86 -1.36 -16.90
CA ILE A 229 -4.36 -2.10 -15.74
C ILE A 229 -3.45 -3.27 -16.16
N GLY A 230 -3.69 -3.85 -17.34
CA GLY A 230 -2.89 -4.93 -17.92
C GLY A 230 -1.51 -4.53 -18.43
N LEU A 231 -1.23 -3.23 -18.49
CA LEU A 231 0.07 -2.69 -18.89
C LEU A 231 1.05 -2.62 -17.71
N LEU A 232 0.62 -2.93 -16.49
CA LEU A 232 1.45 -2.99 -15.28
C LEU A 232 2.38 -4.21 -15.31
N SER A 233 3.35 -4.16 -16.22
CA SER A 233 4.25 -5.28 -16.54
C SER A 233 5.09 -5.78 -15.35
N SER A 234 5.34 -4.96 -14.33
CA SER A 234 6.09 -5.35 -13.13
C SER A 234 5.23 -5.86 -11.97
N LEU A 235 3.90 -5.86 -12.11
CA LEU A 235 2.98 -6.09 -10.99
C LEU A 235 3.08 -7.54 -10.49
N ARG A 236 3.29 -7.68 -9.18
CA ARG A 236 3.42 -8.96 -8.47
C ARG A 236 2.24 -9.23 -7.55
N GLU A 237 1.70 -8.18 -6.94
CA GLU A 237 0.56 -8.27 -6.04
C GLU A 237 -0.51 -7.25 -6.41
N LEU A 238 -1.73 -7.74 -6.60
CA LEU A 238 -2.92 -6.93 -6.84
C LEU A 238 -4.02 -7.35 -5.86
N ASP A 239 -4.43 -6.43 -5.01
CA ASP A 239 -5.62 -6.60 -4.16
C ASP A 239 -6.77 -5.71 -4.63
N ILE A 240 -7.81 -6.31 -5.17
CA ILE A 240 -9.06 -5.65 -5.58
C ILE A 240 -10.25 -6.12 -4.75
N SER A 241 -9.99 -6.81 -3.63
CA SER A 241 -11.04 -7.35 -2.77
C SER A 241 -11.87 -6.26 -2.08
N THR A 242 -13.05 -6.60 -1.63
CA THR A 242 -14.02 -5.69 -0.99
C THR A 242 -14.35 -4.45 -1.85
N ASN A 243 -14.50 -4.62 -3.16
CA ASN A 243 -14.97 -3.58 -4.09
C ASN A 243 -16.42 -3.81 -4.55
N LYS A 244 -16.92 -2.98 -5.46
CA LYS A 244 -18.24 -3.11 -6.11
C LYS A 244 -18.16 -3.67 -7.53
N LEU A 245 -17.15 -4.50 -7.80
CA LEU A 245 -16.96 -5.13 -9.11
C LEU A 245 -18.12 -6.10 -9.38
N THR A 246 -19.25 -5.60 -9.89
CA THR A 246 -20.49 -6.36 -10.11
C THR A 246 -20.62 -6.90 -11.53
N ASN A 247 -19.75 -6.47 -12.45
CA ASN A 247 -19.77 -6.86 -13.86
C ASN A 247 -18.51 -7.63 -14.29
N LEU A 248 -17.98 -8.50 -13.42
CA LEU A 248 -17.08 -9.57 -13.88
C LEU A 248 -17.85 -10.72 -14.57
N VAL A 249 -19.18 -10.70 -14.52
CA VAL A 249 -20.04 -11.81 -14.98
C VAL A 249 -21.01 -11.40 -16.12
N ALA A 250 -21.35 -10.11 -16.28
CA ALA A 250 -22.31 -9.67 -17.30
C ALA A 250 -21.68 -9.47 -18.70
N THR A 251 -20.37 -9.24 -18.76
CA THR A 251 -19.54 -9.56 -19.93
C THR A 251 -18.91 -10.91 -19.63
N ILE A 252 -19.53 -11.97 -20.15
CA ILE A 252 -19.18 -13.38 -19.98
C ILE A 252 -17.69 -13.57 -19.65
N GLY A 253 -17.41 -14.02 -18.42
CA GLY A 253 -16.20 -14.75 -18.05
C GLY A 253 -14.86 -14.01 -18.02
N LYS A 254 -14.81 -12.69 -18.22
CA LYS A 254 -13.53 -11.99 -18.32
C LYS A 254 -13.27 -11.13 -17.08
N LEU A 255 -12.34 -11.57 -16.23
CA LEU A 255 -11.33 -10.62 -15.72
C LEU A 255 -10.93 -9.73 -16.90
N PRO A 256 -10.76 -8.40 -16.75
CA PRO A 256 -10.31 -7.55 -17.85
C PRO A 256 -9.27 -8.32 -18.65
N ILE A 257 -9.42 -8.49 -19.98
CA ILE A 257 -8.45 -9.25 -20.80
C ILE A 257 -7.03 -8.78 -20.46
N ALA A 258 -6.92 -7.48 -20.17
CA ALA A 258 -5.83 -6.81 -19.52
C ALA A 258 -5.16 -7.54 -18.34
N LEU A 259 -5.87 -8.11 -17.37
CA LEU A 259 -5.26 -8.89 -16.27
C LEU A 259 -4.53 -10.14 -16.77
N GLY A 260 -4.95 -10.71 -17.90
CA GLY A 260 -4.19 -11.77 -18.60
C GLY A 260 -2.83 -11.29 -19.12
N ASN A 261 -2.62 -9.98 -19.28
CA ASN A 261 -1.34 -9.40 -19.69
C ASN A 261 -0.38 -9.17 -18.50
N LEU A 262 -0.80 -9.41 -17.25
CA LEU A 262 0.04 -9.24 -16.06
C LEU A 262 0.95 -10.46 -15.84
N LEU A 263 1.95 -10.61 -16.70
CA LEU A 263 2.81 -11.80 -16.77
C LEU A 263 3.62 -12.10 -15.50
N ASN A 264 3.78 -11.11 -14.61
CA ASN A 264 4.54 -11.20 -13.36
C ASN A 264 3.66 -11.32 -12.10
N LEU A 265 2.33 -11.39 -12.25
CA LEU A 265 1.40 -11.41 -11.12
C LEU A 265 1.51 -12.73 -10.36
N LEU A 266 1.83 -12.63 -9.07
CA LEU A 266 1.97 -13.77 -8.15
C LEU A 266 0.75 -13.92 -7.25
N PHE A 267 0.18 -12.79 -6.83
CA PHE A 267 -0.92 -12.73 -5.87
C PHE A 267 -2.05 -11.86 -6.43
N LEU A 268 -3.23 -12.47 -6.58
CA LEU A 268 -4.46 -11.76 -6.90
C LEU A 268 -5.50 -12.01 -5.80
N LYS A 269 -5.87 -10.94 -5.11
CA LYS A 269 -6.92 -10.96 -4.08
C LYS A 269 -8.14 -10.24 -4.66
N PHE A 270 -9.31 -10.87 -4.61
CA PHE A 270 -10.53 -10.33 -5.21
C PHE A 270 -11.78 -10.71 -4.40
N ASN A 271 -12.92 -10.12 -4.77
CA ASN A 271 -14.21 -10.44 -4.15
C ASN A 271 -14.62 -11.89 -4.42
N LEU A 272 -15.15 -12.58 -3.41
CA LEU A 272 -15.87 -13.83 -3.66
C LEU A 272 -17.13 -13.55 -4.49
N PHE A 273 -17.10 -13.89 -5.78
CA PHE A 273 -18.29 -13.93 -6.61
C PHE A 273 -19.16 -15.10 -6.16
N LYS A 274 -20.48 -14.85 -6.01
CA LYS A 274 -21.44 -15.94 -5.77
C LYS A 274 -21.54 -16.90 -6.96
N GLU A 275 -21.13 -16.46 -8.15
CA GLU A 275 -21.17 -17.22 -9.39
C GLU A 275 -19.96 -16.85 -10.27
N LEU A 276 -18.84 -17.56 -10.10
CA LEU A 276 -17.84 -17.63 -11.16
C LEU A 276 -18.39 -18.61 -12.20
N ARG A 277 -18.98 -18.09 -13.28
CA ARG A 277 -19.57 -18.92 -14.33
C ARG A 277 -18.55 -19.38 -15.39
N GLU A 278 -17.34 -18.79 -15.42
CA GLU A 278 -16.27 -19.18 -16.34
C GLU A 278 -14.89 -19.17 -15.67
N PRO A 279 -13.93 -20.00 -16.16
CA PRO A 279 -12.58 -20.07 -15.63
C PRO A 279 -11.77 -18.79 -15.85
N ILE A 280 -10.96 -18.43 -14.86
CA ILE A 280 -9.95 -17.38 -14.95
C ILE A 280 -8.78 -17.94 -15.76
N ASP A 281 -8.62 -17.50 -17.01
CA ASP A 281 -7.44 -17.82 -17.81
C ASP A 281 -6.37 -16.74 -17.63
N SER A 282 -5.25 -17.12 -17.01
CA SER A 282 -4.03 -16.32 -16.92
C SER A 282 -2.85 -16.98 -17.64
N GLY A 283 -3.08 -18.14 -18.29
CA GLY A 283 -2.03 -18.99 -18.86
C GLY A 283 -0.98 -19.52 -17.87
N ARG A 284 -1.09 -19.23 -16.55
CA ARG A 284 -0.05 -19.51 -15.53
C ARG A 284 -0.61 -19.75 -14.12
N ALA A 285 0.28 -20.18 -13.23
CA ALA A 285 0.01 -20.42 -11.84
C ALA A 285 -0.18 -19.12 -11.04
N VAL A 286 -1.42 -18.72 -10.76
CA VAL A 286 -1.74 -17.56 -9.89
C VAL A 286 -2.27 -18.06 -8.55
N LYS A 287 -1.74 -17.53 -7.45
CA LYS A 287 -2.33 -17.77 -6.12
C LYS A 287 -3.56 -16.89 -5.94
N LEU A 288 -4.71 -17.52 -5.71
CA LEU A 288 -5.96 -16.85 -5.43
C LEU A 288 -6.26 -16.94 -3.92
N PHE A 289 -6.60 -15.80 -3.31
CA PHE A 289 -6.91 -15.71 -1.88
C PHE A 289 -8.35 -15.26 -1.64
N PHE A 290 -9.05 -15.95 -0.73
CA PHE A 290 -10.47 -15.71 -0.45
C PHE A 290 -10.69 -15.29 1.02
N PRO A 291 -10.85 -13.99 1.31
CA PRO A 291 -10.77 -13.48 2.69
C PRO A 291 -11.99 -13.73 3.60
N LYS A 292 -13.08 -14.40 3.17
CA LYS A 292 -14.36 -14.34 3.92
C LYS A 292 -15.12 -15.62 4.28
N TYR A 293 -14.67 -16.84 3.95
CA TYR A 293 -15.41 -18.06 4.35
C TYR A 293 -14.48 -19.24 4.68
N ASN A 294 -14.43 -19.64 5.96
CA ASN A 294 -13.76 -20.85 6.48
C ASN A 294 -14.49 -22.16 6.12
N SER A 295 -15.23 -22.22 5.02
CA SER A 295 -16.06 -23.40 4.72
C SER A 295 -16.30 -23.66 3.24
N PHE A 296 -15.23 -23.96 2.51
CA PHE A 296 -15.35 -24.68 1.24
C PHE A 296 -15.34 -26.19 1.55
N LYS A 297 -16.31 -26.93 0.98
CA LYS A 297 -16.37 -28.39 1.17
C LYS A 297 -15.75 -29.15 -0.01
N ASP A 298 -15.88 -28.62 -1.23
CA ASP A 298 -15.41 -29.31 -2.43
C ASP A 298 -14.89 -28.30 -3.47
N LEU A 299 -13.60 -28.40 -3.78
CA LEU A 299 -13.03 -27.91 -5.03
C LEU A 299 -13.13 -29.07 -6.03
N ARG A 300 -13.95 -28.95 -7.07
CA ARG A 300 -13.99 -29.95 -8.14
C ARG A 300 -13.26 -29.42 -9.36
N CYS A 301 -12.46 -30.25 -9.99
CA CYS A 301 -11.94 -29.98 -11.32
C CYS A 301 -12.47 -31.02 -12.31
N SER A 302 -12.75 -30.61 -13.54
CA SER A 302 -13.14 -31.52 -14.61
C SER A 302 -12.27 -31.27 -15.83
N ILE A 303 -11.85 -32.36 -16.47
CA ILE A 303 -11.20 -32.34 -17.79
C ILE A 303 -12.25 -32.92 -18.75
N GLU A 304 -12.63 -32.14 -19.76
CA GLU A 304 -13.57 -32.58 -20.79
C GLU A 304 -12.83 -33.46 -21.81
N SER A 305 -13.43 -34.57 -22.23
CA SER A 305 -12.80 -35.51 -23.17
C SER A 305 -12.48 -34.81 -24.49
N GLY A 306 -11.19 -34.68 -24.82
CA GLY A 306 -10.72 -33.97 -26.02
C GLY A 306 -10.36 -32.49 -25.80
N SER A 307 -10.49 -31.98 -24.58
CA SER A 307 -10.10 -30.62 -24.19
C SER A 307 -8.77 -30.60 -23.43
N SER A 308 -7.95 -29.58 -23.67
CA SER A 308 -6.67 -29.34 -22.99
C SER A 308 -6.78 -28.38 -21.78
N SER A 309 -8.00 -28.05 -21.37
CA SER A 309 -8.30 -27.07 -20.32
C SER A 309 -8.72 -27.77 -19.01
N ILE A 310 -8.25 -27.24 -17.87
CA ILE A 310 -8.71 -27.67 -16.54
C ILE A 310 -9.75 -26.67 -16.04
N LEU A 311 -10.99 -27.12 -15.90
CA LEU A 311 -12.09 -26.32 -15.32
C LEU A 311 -12.05 -26.41 -13.80
N PHE A 312 -12.10 -25.28 -13.10
CA PHE A 312 -12.22 -25.23 -11.64
C PHE A 312 -13.65 -24.84 -11.25
N TRP A 313 -14.27 -25.68 -10.42
CA TRP A 313 -15.60 -25.46 -9.85
C TRP A 313 -15.48 -25.21 -8.35
N LEU A 314 -15.99 -24.06 -7.89
CA LEU A 314 -16.08 -23.73 -6.47
C LEU A 314 -17.55 -23.79 -6.03
N ARG A 315 -17.90 -24.77 -5.19
CA ARG A 315 -19.27 -24.90 -4.66
C ARG A 315 -19.38 -24.29 -3.26
N SER A 316 -20.23 -23.27 -3.12
CA SER A 316 -20.62 -22.68 -1.83
C SER A 316 -21.67 -23.53 -1.10
N LYS A 317 -21.62 -23.57 0.24
CA LYS A 317 -22.53 -24.30 1.15
C LYS A 317 -24.03 -24.03 0.89
N ASP A 318 -24.39 -22.91 0.29
CA ASP A 318 -25.79 -22.48 0.14
C ASP A 318 -26.42 -22.70 -1.26
N SER A 319 -25.71 -23.34 -2.19
CA SER A 319 -26.20 -23.56 -3.56
C SER A 319 -27.00 -24.87 -3.70
N ARG A 320 -28.31 -24.78 -3.45
CA ARG A 320 -29.28 -25.90 -3.61
C ARG A 320 -29.89 -26.05 -5.01
N PHE A 321 -29.50 -25.25 -6.00
CA PHE A 321 -30.11 -25.30 -7.33
C PHE A 321 -29.07 -25.12 -8.45
N PHE A 322 -29.38 -25.76 -9.57
CA PHE A 322 -28.74 -25.81 -10.89
C PHE A 322 -27.83 -27.03 -11.15
N ASN A 323 -28.36 -27.86 -12.06
CA ASN A 323 -27.91 -29.18 -12.47
C ASN A 323 -27.58 -29.19 -13.97
N ASP A 324 -27.11 -28.08 -14.55
CA ASP A 324 -26.81 -28.01 -15.99
C ASP A 324 -25.39 -27.47 -16.25
N PRO A 325 -24.55 -28.20 -17.02
CA PRO A 325 -23.28 -27.69 -17.52
C PRO A 325 -23.54 -26.86 -18.79
N ILE A 326 -23.02 -25.63 -18.83
CA ILE A 326 -22.95 -24.83 -20.06
C ILE A 326 -21.47 -24.67 -20.42
N VAL A 327 -21.15 -25.04 -21.67
CA VAL A 327 -19.81 -25.16 -22.25
C VAL A 327 -19.36 -23.83 -22.86
N SER A 328 -18.13 -23.42 -22.61
CA SER A 328 -17.36 -22.49 -23.45
C SER A 328 -15.85 -22.69 -23.20
N GLY A 329 -15.09 -23.03 -24.25
CA GLY A 329 -13.71 -23.51 -24.17
C GLY A 329 -12.65 -22.53 -24.73
N ILE A 330 -11.40 -22.70 -24.29
CA ILE A 330 -10.18 -22.13 -24.91
C ILE A 330 -9.02 -23.15 -24.71
N SER A 331 -8.26 -23.44 -25.78
CA SER A 331 -7.23 -24.49 -25.85
C SER A 331 -5.82 -24.01 -25.46
N PHE A 332 -4.99 -24.85 -24.82
CA PHE A 332 -3.55 -25.02 -25.11
C PHE A 332 -2.99 -26.29 -24.43
N ASN A 333 -2.06 -26.96 -25.13
CA ASN A 333 -1.66 -28.36 -24.98
C ASN A 333 -0.82 -28.73 -23.74
N GLU A 334 -1.04 -30.00 -23.35
CA GLU A 334 -0.26 -30.93 -22.53
C GLU A 334 -0.01 -30.53 -21.06
N LEU A 335 -0.75 -31.13 -20.10
CA LEU A 335 -0.18 -31.75 -18.87
C LEU A 335 -1.13 -32.41 -17.86
N SER A 336 -0.54 -33.34 -17.12
CA SER A 336 -1.07 -34.28 -16.12
C SER A 336 -1.44 -33.67 -14.76
N LEU A 337 -2.56 -34.15 -14.21
CA LEU A 337 -3.05 -33.89 -12.86
C LEU A 337 -2.17 -34.53 -11.77
N MET A 338 -1.79 -33.74 -10.75
CA MET A 338 -1.50 -34.27 -9.41
C MET A 338 -2.50 -33.72 -8.40
N SER A 339 -3.01 -34.64 -7.59
CA SER A 339 -4.13 -34.54 -6.68
C SER A 339 -3.89 -33.68 -5.44
N ASN A 340 -4.99 -33.11 -4.94
CA ASN A 340 -5.33 -32.90 -3.53
C ASN A 340 -4.25 -32.30 -2.64
N ASN A 341 -4.36 -30.99 -2.39
CA ASN A 341 -4.07 -30.41 -1.07
C ASN A 341 -4.79 -29.06 -0.94
N VAL A 342 -6.08 -29.10 -0.60
CA VAL A 342 -6.70 -27.98 0.12
C VAL A 342 -6.09 -28.03 1.53
N ARG A 343 -5.11 -27.16 1.82
CA ARG A 343 -4.68 -26.92 3.19
C ARG A 343 -5.60 -25.90 3.85
N GLU A 344 -5.74 -26.02 5.16
CA GLU A 344 -6.67 -25.29 6.03
C GLU A 344 -6.54 -23.74 6.04
N ASP A 345 -5.76 -23.15 5.13
CA ASP A 345 -5.38 -21.74 5.12
C ASP A 345 -6.05 -20.89 4.02
N ASN A 346 -7.23 -21.26 3.52
CA ASN A 346 -7.99 -20.49 2.51
C ASN A 346 -7.18 -20.11 1.23
N GLU A 347 -6.10 -20.85 0.91
CA GLU A 347 -5.27 -20.64 -0.27
C GLU A 347 -5.67 -21.62 -1.40
N LEU A 348 -5.91 -21.10 -2.61
CA LEU A 348 -5.96 -21.91 -3.83
C LEU A 348 -4.70 -21.65 -4.66
N ILE A 349 -3.87 -22.68 -4.83
CA ILE A 349 -2.75 -22.65 -5.78
C ILE A 349 -3.26 -23.24 -7.10
N VAL A 350 -3.50 -22.39 -8.10
CA VAL A 350 -3.58 -22.87 -9.48
C VAL A 350 -2.13 -23.04 -9.92
N SER A 351 -1.68 -24.24 -10.28
CA SER A 351 -0.30 -24.48 -10.74
C SER A 351 -0.25 -25.03 -12.16
N GLY A 352 0.32 -24.27 -13.09
CA GLY A 352 0.85 -24.81 -14.35
C GLY A 352 2.31 -25.20 -14.16
N LYS A 353 2.59 -26.47 -13.85
CA LYS A 353 3.95 -27.01 -13.97
C LYS A 353 3.95 -28.46 -14.41
N ILE A 354 4.79 -28.73 -15.41
CA ILE A 354 5.06 -30.03 -16.03
C ILE A 354 5.64 -31.00 -14.99
N VAL A 355 4.94 -32.11 -14.72
CA VAL A 355 5.51 -33.25 -13.99
C VAL A 355 5.20 -34.54 -14.75
N ASN A 356 6.18 -35.03 -15.49
CA ASN A 356 6.16 -36.39 -16.01
C ASN A 356 6.19 -37.37 -14.84
N ARG A 357 5.03 -37.92 -14.44
CA ARG A 357 4.86 -39.29 -13.93
C ARG A 357 3.38 -39.59 -13.67
N PHE A 358 2.90 -40.67 -14.28
CA PHE A 358 1.59 -41.28 -14.08
C PHE A 358 1.32 -41.55 -12.59
N ASP A 359 0.11 -41.24 -12.12
CA ASP A 359 -0.52 -42.05 -11.08
C ASP A 359 -2.05 -42.03 -11.18
N SER A 360 -2.63 -43.21 -11.02
CA SER A 360 -3.95 -43.61 -11.51
C SER A 360 -5.05 -43.50 -10.45
N LYS A 361 -5.77 -42.38 -10.35
CA LYS A 361 -7.04 -42.29 -9.57
C LYS A 361 -8.02 -41.25 -10.12
N CYS A 362 -8.57 -41.48 -11.31
CA CYS A 362 -9.83 -40.88 -11.76
C CYS A 362 -10.53 -41.87 -12.69
N ASN A 363 -11.24 -42.85 -12.13
CA ASN A 363 -12.19 -43.68 -12.87
C ASN A 363 -13.35 -43.98 -11.93
N SER A 364 -14.48 -43.30 -12.15
CA SER A 364 -15.83 -43.87 -12.10
C SER A 364 -16.88 -42.76 -12.11
N PHE A 365 -17.41 -42.44 -13.29
CA PHE A 365 -18.86 -42.31 -13.45
C PHE A 365 -19.18 -42.97 -14.78
N SER A 366 -19.58 -44.23 -14.66
CA SER A 366 -20.08 -45.08 -15.72
C SER A 366 -21.41 -44.57 -16.25
N GLU A 367 -21.55 -44.72 -17.55
CA GLU A 367 -22.78 -44.78 -18.33
C GLU A 367 -24.05 -45.18 -17.55
N THR A 368 -25.14 -44.48 -17.84
CA THR A 368 -26.44 -45.12 -18.08
C THR A 368 -27.19 -44.37 -19.19
N ARG A 369 -27.38 -45.06 -20.32
CA ARG A 369 -28.55 -44.98 -21.22
C ARG A 369 -29.82 -45.17 -20.36
N GLU A 370 -31.00 -44.62 -20.63
CA GLU A 370 -31.75 -44.39 -21.89
C GLU A 370 -32.34 -42.98 -22.01
#